data_AF-A0A8L2QV42-F1
#
_entry.id   AF-A0A8L2QV42-F1
#
_cell.length_a   1.000
_cell.length_b   1.000
_cell.length_c   1.000
_cell.angle_alpha   90.00
_cell.angle_beta   90.00
_cell.angle_gamma   90.00
#
_symmetry.space_group_name_H-M   'P 1'
#
loop_
_entity.id
_entity.type
_entity.pdbx_description
1 polymer ?
#
loop_
_entity_poly.entity_id
_entity_poly.type
_entity_poly.pdbx_seq_one_letter_code
_entity_poly.pdbx_strand_id
1 'polypeptide(L)'
;MVGEGISSLTPTFILRPVYGGWQGGVGALWRKHHSPQSTENCDLARGQCCGFTKEAALALDTSSSVCPLRGHLPVATEGFFIVSPVPGTLRSRKQKMPYSNLHPSIPRPRSYRFKLAAFVLLVGSLMSLWMTGEPPSHTLHYLALHVASQQLGLLLKKLCCLAEELCHVQSRYQGSYWKAVRACVGSPICFMALILLSFYFYCSLENTSDLRLAWHLGILVLSKSLSMTLDLQSLAPAEVSAVCEEKNFNVAHGLAWSYYIGYLKLILPGLQARIRMFNQLHNNMLSGAGSRRLYILFPLDCGVPDDLSVADPNIRFRDMLPQQNTDRAGVKNRAYSNSVYELLENGQPAGACILEYATPLQTLFAMSQDGKAGFSREDRLEQAKLFCRTLEEILADVPESRNHCRLIVYQESEEGNSFSLSQEVLRHIRQEEKEEVTMSGPPTSVAPRPSLLSQEPRLLISGMEQPLPLRTDLI
;
A
#
# COMPACT_ATOMS: atom_id res chain seq x y z
N MET A 1 2.60 61.81 20.74
CA MET A 1 1.14 61.62 20.85
C MET A 1 0.93 60.13 20.61
N VAL A 2 0.69 59.25 21.60
CA VAL A 2 -0.22 59.32 22.77
C VAL A 2 -1.66 59.52 22.28
N GLY A 3 -2.63 58.61 22.45
CA GLY A 3 -2.63 57.24 22.99
C GLY A 3 -4.07 56.65 22.98
N GLU A 4 -4.36 55.37 23.20
CA GLU A 4 -3.51 54.18 23.45
C GLU A 4 -3.90 53.03 22.45
N GLY A 5 -4.35 51.79 22.72
CA GLY A 5 -4.51 50.94 23.93
C GLY A 5 -5.80 50.09 23.93
N ILE A 6 -5.74 48.75 23.80
CA ILE A 6 -6.84 47.79 24.13
C ILE A 6 -6.34 46.34 24.29
N SER A 7 -6.97 45.63 25.22
CA SER A 7 -6.72 44.31 25.80
C SER A 7 -6.57 43.11 24.85
N SER A 8 -5.79 42.12 25.32
CA SER A 8 -5.82 40.74 24.82
C SER A 8 -7.01 39.94 25.38
N LEU A 9 -7.49 38.96 24.61
CA LEU A 9 -8.46 37.95 25.07
C LEU A 9 -8.10 36.58 24.47
N THR A 10 -7.74 35.62 25.33
CA THR A 10 -7.47 34.23 24.95
C THR A 10 -8.54 33.30 25.56
N PRO A 11 -9.21 32.44 24.78
CA PRO A 11 -10.21 31.52 25.32
C PRO A 11 -9.54 30.26 25.91
N THR A 12 -9.47 30.18 27.24
CA THR A 12 -9.00 28.97 27.94
C THR A 12 -10.11 27.91 28.01
N PHE A 13 -10.00 26.84 27.21
CA PHE A 13 -10.92 25.70 27.29
C PHE A 13 -10.55 24.76 28.44
N ILE A 14 -11.37 24.73 29.50
CA ILE A 14 -11.24 23.79 30.62
C ILE A 14 -12.07 22.54 30.33
N LEU A 15 -11.40 21.42 30.05
CA LEU A 15 -12.04 20.11 29.93
C LEU A 15 -12.31 19.51 31.32
N ARG A 16 -13.59 19.31 31.67
CA ARG A 16 -13.99 18.48 32.82
C ARG A 16 -14.24 17.03 32.37
N PRO A 17 -13.58 16.02 32.94
CA PRO A 17 -13.97 14.62 32.73
C PRO A 17 -15.26 14.30 33.51
N VAL A 18 -16.22 13.67 32.84
CA VAL A 18 -17.44 13.14 33.47
C VAL A 18 -17.20 11.69 33.87
N TYR A 19 -17.02 11.42 35.16
CA TYR A 19 -16.88 10.07 35.69
C TYR A 19 -18.25 9.42 35.92
N GLY A 20 -18.64 8.50 35.04
CA GLY A 20 -19.77 7.60 35.24
C GLY A 20 -19.32 6.30 35.91
N GLY A 21 -19.37 6.24 37.25
CA GLY A 21 -19.03 5.03 38.01
C GLY A 21 -20.21 4.07 38.16
N TRP A 22 -19.94 2.76 38.05
CA TRP A 22 -20.84 1.68 38.48
C TRP A 22 -20.08 0.74 39.41
N GLN A 23 -20.64 0.43 40.58
CA GLN A 23 -20.08 -0.49 41.57
C GLN A 23 -21.07 -1.59 41.94
N GLY A 24 -20.51 -2.78 42.18
CA GLY A 24 -21.14 -4.03 42.59
C GLY A 24 -20.18 -5.16 42.20
N GLY A 25 -19.70 -6.05 43.07
CA GLY A 25 -20.35 -6.61 44.27
C GLY A 25 -21.16 -7.85 43.85
N VAL A 26 -21.00 -9.05 44.42
CA VAL A 26 -20.41 -9.45 45.72
C VAL A 26 -19.85 -10.89 45.61
N GLY A 27 -18.92 -11.29 46.50
CA GLY A 27 -18.57 -12.71 46.76
C GLY A 27 -17.35 -13.21 45.95
N ALA A 28 -16.19 -13.61 46.48
CA ALA A 28 -15.70 -14.12 47.78
C ALA A 28 -15.52 -15.66 47.85
N LEU A 29 -14.52 -16.04 48.66
CA LEU A 29 -14.25 -17.34 49.30
C LEU A 29 -13.35 -18.39 48.61
N TRP A 30 -12.46 -18.93 49.47
CA TRP A 30 -11.61 -20.13 49.39
C TRP A 30 -10.23 -20.13 48.71
N ARG A 31 -9.33 -20.86 49.41
CA ARG A 31 -7.88 -21.01 49.23
C ARG A 31 -7.49 -22.42 49.70
N LYS A 32 -6.86 -23.23 48.85
CA LYS A 32 -5.87 -24.28 49.17
C LYS A 32 -5.33 -24.86 47.84
N HIS A 33 -4.01 -24.83 47.62
CA HIS A 33 -3.11 -25.98 47.84
C HIS A 33 -3.61 -27.31 47.24
N HIS A 34 -3.01 -27.75 46.11
CA HIS A 34 -1.90 -28.70 46.20
C HIS A 34 -1.07 -28.81 44.90
N SER A 35 0.23 -29.00 45.09
CA SER A 35 1.22 -29.65 44.21
C SER A 35 1.82 -30.81 45.08
N PRO A 36 2.71 -31.73 44.63
CA PRO A 36 3.56 -31.68 43.43
C PRO A 36 3.90 -33.03 42.74
N GLN A 37 4.93 -33.01 41.87
CA GLN A 37 5.93 -34.07 41.55
C GLN A 37 5.55 -35.37 40.81
N SER A 38 6.00 -35.48 39.55
CA SER A 38 6.99 -36.49 39.03
C SER A 38 7.19 -36.26 37.51
N THR A 39 8.34 -36.18 36.83
CA THR A 39 9.69 -36.81 36.86
C THR A 39 9.80 -38.23 36.28
N GLU A 40 10.10 -38.33 34.98
CA GLU A 40 10.95 -39.32 34.25
C GLU A 40 10.96 -38.90 32.75
N ASN A 41 12.08 -38.73 32.02
CA ASN A 41 13.18 -39.62 31.56
C ASN A 41 12.79 -40.67 30.50
N CYS A 42 13.29 -40.52 29.26
CA CYS A 42 14.20 -41.48 28.56
C CYS A 42 14.44 -41.19 27.05
N ASP A 43 15.72 -41.10 26.69
CA ASP A 43 16.44 -41.78 25.59
C ASP A 43 15.95 -41.85 24.12
N LEU A 44 16.55 -40.98 23.30
CA LEU A 44 17.59 -41.32 22.30
C LEU A 44 17.44 -42.57 21.38
N ALA A 45 16.90 -42.39 20.16
CA ALA A 45 17.29 -43.09 18.92
C ALA A 45 16.95 -42.19 17.70
N ARG A 46 17.77 -41.92 16.66
CA ARG A 46 18.76 -42.68 15.85
C ARG A 46 18.12 -43.49 14.69
N GLY A 47 18.04 -42.90 13.47
CA GLY A 47 17.94 -43.71 12.25
C GLY A 47 17.39 -43.06 10.96
N GLN A 48 18.25 -43.02 9.94
CA GLN A 48 18.00 -43.27 8.49
C GLN A 48 17.13 -42.32 7.62
N CYS A 49 17.72 -41.97 6.48
CA CYS A 49 17.06 -41.38 5.31
C CYS A 49 16.53 -42.47 4.37
N CYS A 50 15.32 -42.30 3.84
CA CYS A 50 14.82 -42.82 2.54
C CYS A 50 13.45 -42.16 2.28
N GLY A 51 13.01 -41.91 1.04
CA GLY A 51 13.67 -42.03 -0.26
C GLY A 51 12.81 -41.43 -1.38
N PHE A 52 13.38 -41.19 -2.56
CA PHE A 52 12.62 -40.75 -3.74
C PHE A 52 11.73 -41.90 -4.28
N THR A 53 10.50 -41.58 -4.69
CA THR A 53 9.69 -42.42 -5.58
C THR A 53 9.27 -41.63 -6.81
N LYS A 54 9.63 -42.13 -8.00
CA LYS A 54 9.19 -41.60 -9.29
C LYS A 54 8.05 -42.45 -9.83
N GLU A 55 7.03 -41.81 -10.38
CA GLU A 55 6.19 -42.33 -11.46
C GLU A 55 5.80 -41.15 -12.37
N ALA A 56 5.48 -41.30 -13.65
CA ALA A 56 5.99 -42.19 -14.70
C ALA A 56 5.49 -41.59 -16.02
N ALA A 57 6.32 -41.44 -17.04
CA ALA A 57 5.91 -40.75 -18.27
C ALA A 57 5.22 -41.71 -19.26
N LEU A 58 4.25 -41.18 -20.01
CA LEU A 58 3.77 -41.77 -21.25
C LEU A 58 3.94 -40.74 -22.37
N ALA A 59 4.81 -41.05 -23.32
CA ALA A 59 5.01 -40.31 -24.55
C ALA A 59 4.83 -41.28 -25.73
N LEU A 60 4.25 -40.78 -26.82
CA LEU A 60 4.27 -41.40 -28.14
C LEU A 60 4.52 -40.28 -29.16
N ASP A 61 5.23 -40.63 -30.22
CA ASP A 61 6.13 -39.74 -30.95
C ASP A 61 5.82 -39.73 -32.47
N THR A 62 6.60 -38.97 -33.23
CA THR A 62 6.68 -38.92 -34.72
C THR A 62 5.55 -38.21 -35.47
N SER A 63 5.77 -37.53 -36.61
CA SER A 63 6.99 -36.90 -37.19
C SER A 63 6.62 -36.15 -38.48
N SER A 64 7.36 -35.07 -38.84
CA SER A 64 7.72 -34.62 -40.23
C SER A 64 6.64 -34.41 -41.33
N SER A 65 6.73 -33.51 -42.32
CA SER A 65 7.62 -32.36 -42.61
C SER A 65 7.23 -31.71 -43.96
N VAL A 66 7.74 -30.50 -44.27
CA VAL A 66 7.96 -29.91 -45.62
C VAL A 66 6.74 -29.40 -46.45
N CYS A 67 6.91 -28.19 -47.01
CA CYS A 67 6.04 -27.52 -48.01
C CYS A 67 6.65 -27.68 -49.44
N PRO A 68 5.96 -27.40 -50.58
CA PRO A 68 5.74 -26.00 -51.01
C PRO A 68 4.53 -25.73 -51.98
N LEU A 69 4.49 -24.48 -52.50
CA LEU A 69 3.73 -23.87 -53.61
C LEU A 69 3.06 -24.84 -54.63
N ARG A 70 1.90 -24.51 -55.23
CA ARG A 70 1.62 -23.35 -56.13
C ARG A 70 0.10 -23.23 -56.40
N GLY A 71 -0.44 -22.06 -56.73
CA GLY A 71 -1.89 -21.85 -56.89
C GLY A 71 -2.33 -21.25 -58.24
N HIS A 72 -3.64 -21.05 -58.43
CA HIS A 72 -4.24 -20.16 -59.44
C HIS A 72 -5.65 -19.70 -59.02
N LEU A 73 -6.07 -18.52 -59.49
CA LEU A 73 -7.42 -17.93 -59.29
C LEU A 73 -8.43 -18.50 -60.32
N PRO A 74 -9.76 -18.40 -60.09
CA PRO A 74 -10.47 -17.26 -60.68
C PRO A 74 -11.70 -16.70 -59.92
N VAL A 75 -11.89 -15.37 -60.08
CA VAL A 75 -13.15 -14.62 -60.28
C VAL A 75 -14.35 -14.82 -59.32
N ALA A 76 -14.44 -13.87 -58.39
CA ALA A 76 -15.62 -13.13 -57.89
C ALA A 76 -17.07 -13.58 -58.18
N THR A 77 -17.90 -13.48 -57.13
CA THR A 77 -19.22 -12.81 -57.19
C THR A 77 -19.49 -12.16 -55.82
N GLU A 78 -20.13 -10.99 -55.79
CA GLU A 78 -20.37 -10.26 -54.53
C GLU A 78 -21.58 -10.79 -53.74
N GLY A 79 -21.52 -10.68 -52.41
CA GLY A 79 -22.56 -11.15 -51.50
C GLY A 79 -22.52 -10.46 -50.14
N PHE A 80 -22.77 -9.15 -50.11
CA PHE A 80 -22.78 -8.34 -48.88
C PHE A 80 -23.94 -8.71 -47.93
N PHE A 81 -23.72 -9.71 -47.05
CA PHE A 81 -24.60 -9.96 -45.91
C PHE A 81 -24.14 -9.20 -44.66
N ILE A 82 -24.70 -8.00 -44.48
CA ILE A 82 -24.56 -7.24 -43.24
C ILE A 82 -25.42 -7.91 -42.17
N VAL A 83 -24.80 -8.77 -41.35
CA VAL A 83 -25.46 -9.34 -40.16
C VAL A 83 -25.45 -8.29 -39.05
N SER A 84 -26.51 -7.49 -38.98
CA SER A 84 -26.71 -6.54 -37.87
C SER A 84 -26.82 -7.28 -36.54
N PRO A 85 -26.06 -6.89 -35.49
CA PRO A 85 -26.19 -7.49 -34.17
C PRO A 85 -27.52 -7.07 -33.55
N VAL A 86 -28.45 -8.02 -33.43
CA VAL A 86 -29.69 -7.84 -32.66
C VAL A 86 -29.34 -7.49 -31.22
N PRO A 87 -29.96 -6.47 -30.59
CA PRO A 87 -29.64 -6.05 -29.22
C PRO A 87 -30.13 -7.09 -28.19
N GLY A 88 -29.35 -8.16 -28.03
CA GLY A 88 -29.57 -9.19 -27.03
C GLY A 88 -29.56 -8.59 -25.63
N THR A 89 -30.72 -8.53 -24.99
CA THR A 89 -30.86 -8.02 -23.62
C THR A 89 -30.22 -9.00 -22.65
N LEU A 90 -28.93 -8.83 -22.41
CA LEU A 90 -28.12 -9.61 -21.47
C LEU A 90 -28.49 -9.23 -20.03
N ARG A 91 -29.74 -9.53 -19.68
CA ARG A 91 -30.39 -9.29 -18.40
C ARG A 91 -29.71 -10.17 -17.36
N SER A 92 -28.62 -9.67 -16.78
CA SER A 92 -27.79 -10.35 -15.79
C SER A 92 -28.69 -10.95 -14.71
N ARG A 93 -28.93 -12.26 -14.83
CA ARG A 93 -29.80 -13.02 -13.94
C ARG A 93 -28.98 -13.27 -12.67
N LYS A 94 -28.85 -12.24 -11.83
CA LYS A 94 -28.24 -12.34 -10.50
C LYS A 94 -28.88 -13.53 -9.79
N GLN A 95 -28.17 -14.66 -9.79
CA GLN A 95 -28.50 -15.78 -8.94
C GLN A 95 -28.43 -15.24 -7.53
N LYS A 96 -29.59 -15.20 -6.87
CA LYS A 96 -29.72 -14.76 -5.50
C LYS A 96 -29.02 -15.84 -4.68
N MET A 97 -27.73 -15.63 -4.41
CA MET A 97 -26.90 -16.58 -3.68
C MET A 97 -27.65 -17.03 -2.43
N PRO A 98 -27.69 -18.35 -2.12
CA PRO A 98 -28.28 -18.81 -0.89
C PRO A 98 -27.60 -18.10 0.27
N TYR A 99 -28.37 -17.86 1.34
CA TYR A 99 -27.90 -17.08 2.49
C TYR A 99 -26.53 -17.57 2.96
N SER A 100 -25.57 -16.66 3.09
CA SER A 100 -24.24 -16.97 3.64
C SER A 100 -24.39 -17.64 5.00
N ASN A 101 -24.08 -18.93 5.08
CA ASN A 101 -24.03 -19.73 6.32
C ASN A 101 -22.82 -19.37 7.20
N LEU A 102 -22.40 -18.11 7.18
CA LEU A 102 -21.34 -17.57 8.02
C LEU A 102 -21.94 -17.07 9.35
N HIS A 103 -21.11 -17.08 10.40
CA HIS A 103 -21.51 -16.68 11.75
C HIS A 103 -22.18 -15.29 11.77
N PRO A 104 -23.28 -15.06 12.51
CA PRO A 104 -24.09 -13.84 12.41
C PRO A 104 -23.38 -12.53 12.78
N SER A 105 -22.20 -12.58 13.42
CA SER A 105 -21.36 -11.40 13.66
C SER A 105 -20.54 -10.95 12.44
N ILE A 106 -20.46 -11.76 11.38
CA ILE A 106 -19.66 -11.46 10.19
C ILE A 106 -20.48 -10.48 9.31
N PRO A 107 -19.92 -9.29 8.99
CA PRO A 107 -20.65 -8.27 8.25
C PRO A 107 -20.99 -8.75 6.83
N ARG A 108 -22.21 -8.46 6.40
CA ARG A 108 -22.65 -8.73 5.02
C ARG A 108 -22.20 -7.59 4.09
N PRO A 109 -21.88 -7.87 2.81
CA PRO A 109 -21.54 -6.84 1.84
C PRO A 109 -22.57 -5.71 1.81
N ARG A 110 -22.07 -4.47 1.73
CA ARG A 110 -22.90 -3.25 1.76
C ARG A 110 -23.86 -3.22 0.57
N SER A 111 -25.00 -2.56 0.77
CA SER A 111 -26.10 -2.56 -0.20
C SER A 111 -26.57 -1.15 -0.53
N TYR A 112 -27.22 -1.00 -1.69
CA TYR A 112 -27.71 0.26 -2.27
C TYR A 112 -28.74 1.03 -1.40
N ARG A 113 -29.12 0.51 -0.23
CA ARG A 113 -30.20 1.05 0.62
C ARG A 113 -30.01 2.52 1.01
N PHE A 114 -28.77 3.01 1.12
CA PHE A 114 -28.52 4.42 1.41
C PHE A 114 -28.99 5.37 0.28
N LYS A 115 -28.80 4.98 -1.00
CA LYS A 115 -29.26 5.78 -2.14
C LYS A 115 -30.79 5.74 -2.27
N LEU A 116 -31.42 4.63 -1.90
CA LEU A 116 -32.88 4.53 -1.81
C LEU A 116 -33.45 5.45 -0.70
N ALA A 117 -32.82 5.49 0.48
CA ALA A 117 -33.21 6.39 1.55
C ALA A 117 -33.07 7.87 1.15
N ALA A 118 -31.94 8.23 0.51
CA ALA A 118 -31.72 9.58 -0.02
C ALA A 118 -32.78 9.97 -1.08
N PHE A 119 -33.18 9.04 -1.95
CA PHE A 119 -34.24 9.29 -2.93
C PHE A 119 -35.62 9.52 -2.27
N VAL A 120 -35.97 8.75 -1.23
CA VAL A 120 -37.21 8.95 -0.47
C VAL A 120 -37.23 10.32 0.22
N LEU A 121 -36.10 10.74 0.81
CA LEU A 121 -35.97 12.07 1.42
C LEU A 121 -36.07 13.20 0.39
N LEU A 122 -35.50 13.03 -0.80
CA LEU A 122 -35.59 14.00 -1.90
C LEU A 122 -37.03 14.16 -2.40
N VAL A 123 -37.79 13.07 -2.55
CA VAL A 123 -39.22 13.15 -2.92
C VAL A 123 -40.02 13.82 -1.79
N GLY A 124 -39.74 13.49 -0.53
CA GLY A 124 -40.40 14.10 0.63
C GLY A 124 -40.18 15.62 0.73
N SER A 125 -38.96 16.10 0.53
CA SER A 125 -38.65 17.54 0.59
C SER A 125 -39.26 18.31 -0.59
N LEU A 126 -39.25 17.75 -1.80
CA LEU A 126 -39.92 18.34 -2.96
C LEU A 126 -41.44 18.44 -2.77
N MET A 127 -42.08 17.41 -2.20
CA MET A 127 -43.50 17.48 -1.86
C MET A 127 -43.79 18.53 -0.78
N SER A 128 -42.92 18.66 0.24
CA SER A 128 -43.07 19.71 1.26
C SER A 128 -42.94 21.13 0.69
N LEU A 129 -42.02 21.34 -0.26
CA LEU A 129 -41.84 22.61 -0.97
C LEU A 129 -43.00 22.96 -1.91
N TRP A 130 -43.72 21.96 -2.41
CA TRP A 130 -44.96 22.18 -3.17
C TRP A 130 -46.09 22.63 -2.23
N MET A 131 -46.22 21.99 -1.06
CA MET A 131 -47.28 22.32 -0.08
C MET A 131 -47.17 23.73 0.52
N THR A 132 -46.01 24.38 0.45
CA THR A 132 -45.85 25.79 0.89
C THR A 132 -46.46 26.83 -0.06
N GLY A 133 -46.85 26.47 -1.29
CA GLY A 133 -47.61 27.35 -2.19
C GLY A 133 -46.83 28.52 -2.82
N GLU A 134 -45.58 28.74 -2.45
CA GLU A 134 -44.68 29.77 -3.00
C GLU A 134 -44.51 29.64 -4.54
N PRO A 135 -44.38 30.75 -5.28
CA PRO A 135 -44.21 30.72 -6.73
C PRO A 135 -42.90 30.03 -7.13
N PRO A 136 -42.93 29.05 -8.06
CA PRO A 136 -41.79 28.17 -8.33
C PRO A 136 -40.57 28.92 -8.90
N SER A 137 -40.75 30.10 -9.50
CA SER A 137 -39.67 30.95 -10.02
C SER A 137 -38.64 31.32 -8.94
N HIS A 138 -39.09 31.69 -7.74
CA HIS A 138 -38.19 32.10 -6.65
C HIS A 138 -37.47 30.89 -6.06
N THR A 139 -38.20 29.79 -5.80
CA THR A 139 -37.63 28.53 -5.30
C THR A 139 -36.59 27.95 -6.26
N LEU A 140 -36.86 27.96 -7.58
CA LEU A 140 -35.92 27.52 -8.60
C LEU A 140 -34.70 28.43 -8.70
N HIS A 141 -34.85 29.76 -8.55
CA HIS A 141 -33.72 30.69 -8.55
C HIS A 141 -32.78 30.45 -7.35
N TYR A 142 -33.31 30.34 -6.13
CA TYR A 142 -32.50 30.03 -4.95
C TYR A 142 -31.86 28.63 -5.02
N LEU A 143 -32.57 27.63 -5.57
CA LEU A 143 -32.01 26.30 -5.81
C LEU A 143 -30.87 26.34 -6.83
N ALA A 144 -31.02 27.10 -7.93
CA ALA A 144 -29.96 27.30 -8.92
C ALA A 144 -28.73 27.98 -8.31
N LEU A 145 -28.90 29.06 -7.54
CA LEU A 145 -27.82 29.72 -6.79
C LEU A 145 -27.10 28.76 -5.83
N HIS A 146 -27.84 27.91 -5.10
CA HIS A 146 -27.25 26.94 -4.20
C HIS A 146 -26.49 25.84 -4.96
N VAL A 147 -27.07 25.28 -6.03
CA VAL A 147 -26.38 24.26 -6.85
C VAL A 147 -25.12 24.85 -7.49
N ALA A 148 -25.18 26.08 -8.01
CA ALA A 148 -24.03 26.80 -8.55
C ALA A 148 -22.89 26.93 -7.53
N SER A 149 -23.20 27.33 -6.30
CA SER A 149 -22.18 27.49 -5.25
C SER A 149 -21.52 26.16 -4.88
N GLN A 150 -22.29 25.06 -4.85
CA GLN A 150 -21.74 23.71 -4.65
C GLN A 150 -20.85 23.27 -5.82
N GLN A 151 -21.24 23.50 -7.08
CA GLN A 151 -20.39 23.13 -8.23
C GLN A 151 -19.08 23.92 -8.26
N LEU A 152 -19.12 25.23 -8.00
CA LEU A 152 -17.90 26.05 -7.95
C LEU A 152 -17.00 25.65 -6.77
N GLY A 153 -17.59 25.29 -5.62
CA GLY A 153 -16.83 24.73 -4.49
C GLY A 153 -16.20 23.36 -4.78
N LEU A 154 -16.84 22.52 -5.59
CA LEU A 154 -16.27 21.24 -6.07
C LEU A 154 -15.16 21.47 -7.09
N LEU A 155 -15.31 22.45 -7.98
CA LEU A 155 -14.28 22.86 -8.94
C LEU A 155 -13.03 23.36 -8.20
N LEU A 156 -13.20 24.22 -7.19
CA LEU A 156 -12.11 24.70 -6.34
C LEU A 156 -11.37 23.55 -5.64
N LYS A 157 -12.09 22.58 -5.05
CA LYS A 157 -11.46 21.39 -4.44
C LYS A 157 -10.64 20.59 -5.45
N LYS A 158 -11.16 20.37 -6.66
CA LYS A 158 -10.42 19.66 -7.73
C LYS A 158 -9.16 20.42 -8.16
N LEU A 159 -9.19 21.76 -8.20
CA LEU A 159 -8.02 22.57 -8.52
C LEU A 159 -6.96 22.50 -7.39
N CYS A 160 -7.37 22.53 -6.12
CA CYS A 160 -6.45 22.34 -4.98
C CYS A 160 -5.78 20.95 -5.01
N CYS A 161 -6.55 19.86 -5.18
CA CYS A 161 -5.98 18.52 -5.30
C CYS A 161 -5.10 18.36 -6.53
N LEU A 162 -5.41 19.02 -7.65
CA LEU A 162 -4.56 19.02 -8.84
C LEU A 162 -3.22 19.73 -8.59
N ALA A 163 -3.20 20.82 -7.83
CA ALA A 163 -1.95 21.50 -7.48
C ALA A 163 -0.98 20.60 -6.69
N GLU A 164 -1.50 19.75 -5.80
CA GLU A 164 -0.72 18.76 -5.05
C GLU A 164 -0.25 17.59 -5.93
N GLU A 165 -1.15 16.97 -6.71
CA GLU A 165 -0.79 15.85 -7.60
C GLU A 165 0.16 16.27 -8.74
N LEU A 166 0.18 17.56 -9.12
CA LEU A 166 1.18 18.11 -10.05
C LEU A 166 2.62 17.99 -9.51
N CYS A 167 2.83 18.08 -8.20
CA CYS A 167 4.13 17.80 -7.57
C CYS A 167 4.54 16.31 -7.62
N HIS A 168 3.62 15.42 -8.01
CA HIS A 168 3.83 13.97 -8.07
C HIS A 168 3.73 13.38 -9.48
N VAL A 169 3.71 14.22 -10.52
CA VAL A 169 3.67 13.82 -11.94
C VAL A 169 4.75 12.80 -12.30
N GLN A 170 5.98 12.97 -11.81
CA GLN A 170 7.07 12.06 -12.13
C GLN A 170 6.93 10.69 -11.45
N SER A 171 6.62 10.64 -10.15
CA SER A 171 6.63 9.42 -9.34
C SER A 171 5.33 8.60 -9.40
N ARG A 172 4.18 9.28 -9.45
CA ARG A 172 2.85 8.62 -9.56
C ARG A 172 2.44 8.42 -11.01
N TYR A 173 2.62 9.43 -11.87
CA TYR A 173 2.03 9.49 -13.20
C TYR A 173 3.02 9.29 -14.36
N GLN A 174 4.25 8.84 -14.08
CA GLN A 174 5.28 8.52 -15.09
C GLN A 174 5.58 9.71 -16.03
N GLY A 175 5.68 10.93 -15.47
CA GLY A 175 5.92 12.17 -16.21
C GLY A 175 4.71 12.71 -16.98
N SER A 176 3.57 12.00 -17.00
CA SER A 176 2.42 12.36 -17.84
C SER A 176 1.42 13.25 -17.10
N TYR A 177 1.51 14.57 -17.35
CA TYR A 177 0.56 15.57 -16.86
C TYR A 177 -0.92 15.21 -17.16
N TRP A 178 -1.21 14.63 -18.33
CA TRP A 178 -2.58 14.24 -18.68
C TRP A 178 -3.11 13.08 -17.81
N LYS A 179 -2.26 12.13 -17.39
CA LYS A 179 -2.64 11.10 -16.41
C LYS A 179 -2.97 11.73 -15.06
N ALA A 180 -2.15 12.68 -14.58
CA ALA A 180 -2.37 13.39 -13.32
C ALA A 180 -3.70 14.19 -13.34
N VAL A 181 -3.91 15.01 -14.38
CA VAL A 181 -5.18 15.74 -14.58
C VAL A 181 -6.35 14.76 -14.58
N ARG A 182 -6.30 13.68 -15.37
CA ARG A 182 -7.37 12.68 -15.45
C ARG A 182 -7.64 11.98 -14.12
N ALA A 183 -6.64 11.78 -13.26
CA ALA A 183 -6.83 11.21 -11.92
C ALA A 183 -7.60 12.16 -11.00
N CYS A 184 -7.16 13.41 -10.84
CA CYS A 184 -7.84 14.42 -10.00
C CYS A 184 -9.26 14.74 -10.51
N VAL A 185 -9.43 14.72 -11.83
CA VAL A 185 -10.63 15.18 -12.52
C VAL A 185 -11.66 14.06 -12.69
N GLY A 186 -11.22 12.82 -12.89
CA GLY A 186 -12.05 11.67 -13.25
C GLY A 186 -12.39 11.66 -14.74
N SER A 187 -13.67 11.65 -15.08
CA SER A 187 -14.11 11.79 -16.49
C SER A 187 -13.91 13.23 -16.97
N PRO A 188 -13.14 13.47 -18.06
CA PRO A 188 -12.96 14.82 -18.60
C PRO A 188 -14.29 15.41 -19.12
N ILE A 189 -15.20 14.57 -19.63
CA ILE A 189 -16.54 14.98 -20.06
C ILE A 189 -17.33 15.55 -18.88
N CYS A 190 -17.31 14.86 -17.73
CA CYS A 190 -17.99 15.34 -16.52
C CYS A 190 -17.37 16.63 -15.98
N PHE A 191 -16.09 16.88 -16.21
CA PHE A 191 -15.41 18.11 -15.78
C PHE A 191 -15.65 19.29 -16.70
N MET A 192 -15.63 19.07 -18.02
CA MET A 192 -16.08 20.10 -18.96
C MET A 192 -17.55 20.44 -18.73
N ALA A 193 -18.40 19.45 -18.41
CA ALA A 193 -19.77 19.71 -17.98
C ALA A 193 -19.85 20.51 -16.67
N LEU A 194 -19.01 20.22 -15.66
CA LEU A 194 -18.93 21.00 -14.42
C LEU A 194 -18.48 22.46 -14.67
N ILE A 195 -17.50 22.68 -15.56
CA ILE A 195 -17.03 24.02 -15.94
C ILE A 195 -18.12 24.77 -16.72
N LEU A 196 -18.71 24.15 -17.75
CA LEU A 196 -19.80 24.73 -18.54
C LEU A 196 -21.03 25.07 -17.68
N LEU A 197 -21.38 24.20 -16.73
CA LEU A 197 -22.47 24.44 -15.78
C LEU A 197 -22.14 25.57 -14.80
N SER A 198 -20.89 25.64 -14.30
CA SER A 198 -20.43 26.73 -13.43
C SER A 198 -20.41 28.07 -14.18
N PHE A 199 -20.01 28.08 -15.45
CA PHE A 199 -20.02 29.25 -16.33
C PHE A 199 -21.43 29.70 -16.69
N TYR A 200 -22.32 28.76 -17.05
CA TYR A 200 -23.73 29.04 -17.28
C TYR A 200 -24.39 29.67 -16.04
N PHE A 201 -24.11 29.14 -14.85
CA PHE A 201 -24.59 29.75 -13.62
C PHE A 201 -23.94 31.12 -13.35
N TYR A 202 -22.64 31.30 -13.58
CA TYR A 202 -21.98 32.60 -13.45
C TYR A 202 -22.70 33.68 -14.29
N CYS A 203 -22.94 33.44 -15.58
CA CYS A 203 -23.69 34.37 -16.42
C CYS A 203 -25.17 34.51 -15.99
N SER A 204 -25.77 33.46 -15.41
CA SER A 204 -27.11 33.55 -14.82
C SER A 204 -27.17 34.33 -13.49
N LEU A 205 -26.02 34.62 -12.84
CA LEU A 205 -25.91 35.52 -11.69
C LEU A 205 -25.66 36.99 -12.12
N GLU A 206 -25.24 37.22 -13.36
CA GLU A 206 -24.69 38.49 -13.89
C GLU A 206 -25.71 39.65 -13.95
N ASN A 207 -26.99 39.39 -13.65
CA ASN A 207 -28.04 40.40 -13.49
C ASN A 207 -27.99 41.15 -12.14
N THR A 208 -26.82 41.20 -11.48
CA THR A 208 -26.61 41.99 -10.25
C THR A 208 -25.23 42.64 -10.25
N SER A 209 -25.17 43.88 -9.76
CA SER A 209 -23.97 44.74 -9.71
C SER A 209 -22.67 43.99 -9.35
N ASP A 210 -21.65 44.06 -10.21
CA ASP A 210 -20.42 43.27 -10.20
C ASP A 210 -19.76 43.11 -8.81
N LEU A 211 -19.69 44.20 -8.04
CA LEU A 211 -19.14 44.23 -6.68
C LEU A 211 -19.81 43.23 -5.72
N ARG A 212 -21.11 42.96 -5.91
CA ARG A 212 -21.89 41.98 -5.15
C ARG A 212 -21.53 40.55 -5.52
N LEU A 213 -21.28 40.29 -6.81
CA LEU A 213 -20.85 38.98 -7.31
C LEU A 213 -19.42 38.67 -6.86
N ALA A 214 -18.51 39.65 -6.95
CA ALA A 214 -17.16 39.54 -6.39
C ALA A 214 -17.19 39.21 -4.88
N TRP A 215 -18.10 39.83 -4.12
CA TRP A 215 -18.29 39.54 -2.69
C TRP A 215 -18.82 38.12 -2.42
N HIS A 216 -19.82 37.66 -3.19
CA HIS A 216 -20.32 36.28 -3.07
C HIS A 216 -19.26 35.24 -3.45
N LEU A 217 -18.47 35.48 -4.49
CA LEU A 217 -17.33 34.64 -4.88
C LEU A 217 -16.24 34.63 -3.80
N GLY A 218 -15.90 35.78 -3.22
CA GLY A 218 -14.96 35.90 -2.11
C GLY A 218 -15.39 35.10 -0.88
N ILE A 219 -16.66 35.20 -0.47
CA ILE A 219 -17.23 34.41 0.63
C ILE A 219 -17.22 32.91 0.30
N LEU A 220 -17.53 32.52 -0.94
CA LEU A 220 -17.51 31.12 -1.38
C LEU A 220 -16.10 30.54 -1.32
N VAL A 221 -15.10 31.24 -1.86
CA VAL A 221 -13.69 30.81 -1.81
C VAL A 221 -13.19 30.75 -0.37
N LEU A 222 -13.51 31.76 0.47
CA LEU A 222 -13.11 31.79 1.88
C LEU A 222 -13.73 30.64 2.67
N SER A 223 -15.04 30.46 2.59
CA SER A 223 -15.76 29.40 3.32
C SER A 223 -15.39 27.99 2.83
N LYS A 224 -15.19 27.80 1.53
CA LYS A 224 -14.78 26.50 0.98
C LYS A 224 -13.32 26.16 1.30
N SER A 225 -12.43 27.15 1.31
CA SER A 225 -11.04 27.00 1.76
C SER A 225 -10.96 26.69 3.25
N LEU A 226 -11.70 27.44 4.09
CA LEU A 226 -11.81 27.17 5.53
C LEU A 226 -12.36 25.77 5.83
N SER A 227 -13.34 25.32 5.04
CA SER A 227 -13.88 23.96 5.12
C SER A 227 -12.89 22.87 4.68
N MET A 228 -11.84 23.21 3.92
CA MET A 228 -10.73 22.29 3.61
C MET A 228 -9.63 22.34 4.69
N THR A 229 -9.26 23.52 5.21
CA THR A 229 -8.21 23.63 6.24
C THR A 229 -8.66 23.15 7.62
N LEU A 230 -9.96 23.16 7.92
CA LEU A 230 -10.56 22.55 9.12
C LEU A 230 -10.95 21.07 8.91
N ASP A 231 -10.59 20.47 7.78
CA ASP A 231 -10.91 19.09 7.36
C ASP A 231 -12.39 18.67 7.56
N LEU A 232 -13.31 19.62 7.39
CA LEU A 232 -14.77 19.39 7.45
C LEU A 232 -15.32 18.63 6.24
N GLN A 233 -14.44 17.99 5.47
CA GLN A 233 -14.73 17.22 4.26
C GLN A 233 -13.91 15.92 4.19
N SER A 234 -13.36 15.49 5.33
CA SER A 234 -12.87 14.13 5.54
C SER A 234 -14.02 13.13 5.32
N LEU A 235 -13.70 11.97 4.75
CA LEU A 235 -14.67 10.88 4.62
C LEU A 235 -14.93 10.28 6.00
N ALA A 236 -16.19 10.00 6.31
CA ALA A 236 -16.50 9.30 7.56
C ALA A 236 -15.84 7.91 7.57
N PRO A 237 -15.48 7.32 8.73
CA PRO A 237 -14.87 5.99 8.78
C PRO A 237 -15.70 4.90 8.09
N ALA A 238 -17.04 5.06 8.09
CA ALA A 238 -17.94 4.21 7.35
C ALA A 238 -17.76 4.33 5.81
N GLU A 239 -17.49 5.51 5.27
CA GLU A 239 -17.27 5.75 3.84
C GLU A 239 -15.89 5.25 3.41
N VAL A 240 -14.84 5.52 4.19
CA VAL A 240 -13.49 4.97 3.96
C VAL A 240 -13.54 3.45 3.93
N SER A 241 -14.17 2.83 4.93
CA SER A 241 -14.36 1.37 4.98
C SER A 241 -15.18 0.84 3.79
N ALA A 242 -16.14 1.60 3.26
CA ALA A 242 -16.88 1.19 2.07
C ALA A 242 -15.99 1.20 0.81
N VAL A 243 -15.10 2.19 0.66
CA VAL A 243 -14.13 2.24 -0.45
C VAL A 243 -13.11 1.10 -0.34
N CYS A 244 -12.60 0.82 0.86
CA CYS A 244 -11.69 -0.31 1.10
C CYS A 244 -12.35 -1.67 0.83
N GLU A 245 -13.63 -1.85 1.19
CA GLU A 245 -14.41 -3.05 0.88
C GLU A 245 -14.75 -3.20 -0.61
N GLU A 246 -15.06 -2.09 -1.31
CA GLU A 246 -15.42 -2.11 -2.74
C GLU A 246 -14.21 -2.37 -3.65
N LYS A 247 -13.01 -1.94 -3.23
CA LYS A 247 -11.77 -2.01 -4.04
C LYS A 247 -10.66 -2.91 -3.49
N ASN A 248 -10.92 -3.69 -2.43
CA ASN A 248 -9.95 -4.60 -1.81
C ASN A 248 -8.61 -3.94 -1.38
N PHE A 249 -8.58 -2.64 -1.10
CA PHE A 249 -7.34 -1.83 -0.93
C PHE A 249 -6.45 -2.20 0.27
N ASN A 250 -6.87 -3.12 1.13
CA ASN A 250 -6.16 -3.47 2.37
C ASN A 250 -5.06 -4.54 2.17
N VAL A 251 -4.91 -5.09 0.96
CA VAL A 251 -4.01 -6.23 0.66
C VAL A 251 -2.55 -5.89 0.94
N ALA A 252 -2.02 -4.78 0.42
CA ALA A 252 -0.62 -4.38 0.58
C ALA A 252 -0.18 -4.27 2.06
N HIS A 253 -1.03 -3.68 2.91
CA HIS A 253 -0.76 -3.56 4.35
C HIS A 253 -0.75 -4.93 5.04
N GLY A 254 -1.70 -5.81 4.72
CA GLY A 254 -1.75 -7.17 5.23
C GLY A 254 -0.50 -7.99 4.82
N LEU A 255 -0.06 -7.84 3.57
CA LEU A 255 1.15 -8.48 3.06
C LEU A 255 2.43 -7.94 3.71
N ALA A 256 2.54 -6.63 3.93
CA ALA A 256 3.69 -6.01 4.59
C ALA A 256 3.85 -6.52 6.04
N TRP A 257 2.77 -6.46 6.84
CA TRP A 257 2.77 -6.99 8.21
C TRP A 257 2.97 -8.51 8.26
N SER A 258 2.38 -9.26 7.33
CA SER A 258 2.59 -10.71 7.23
C SER A 258 4.03 -11.08 6.89
N TYR A 259 4.71 -10.32 6.01
CA TYR A 259 6.11 -10.55 5.68
C TYR A 259 7.04 -10.18 6.85
N TYR A 260 6.77 -9.03 7.48
CA TYR A 260 7.56 -8.58 8.64
C TYR A 260 7.43 -9.53 9.85
N ILE A 261 6.22 -9.81 10.32
CA ILE A 261 5.98 -10.67 11.51
C ILE A 261 6.13 -12.17 11.19
N GLY A 262 5.76 -12.59 9.98
CA GLY A 262 5.82 -13.98 9.54
C GLY A 262 7.23 -14.48 9.24
N TYR A 263 8.16 -13.57 8.89
CA TYR A 263 9.48 -13.90 8.39
C TYR A 263 10.60 -12.94 8.86
N LEU A 264 10.58 -11.64 8.50
CA LEU A 264 11.74 -10.75 8.72
C LEU A 264 12.14 -10.62 10.21
N LYS A 265 11.15 -10.47 11.10
CA LYS A 265 11.33 -10.39 12.55
C LYS A 265 11.96 -11.66 13.18
N LEU A 266 12.10 -12.73 12.41
CA LEU A 266 12.69 -14.00 12.82
C LEU A 266 14.09 -14.18 12.22
N ILE A 267 14.23 -13.89 10.92
CA ILE A 267 15.42 -14.22 10.12
C ILE A 267 16.56 -13.20 10.26
N LEU A 268 16.23 -11.94 10.62
CA LEU A 268 17.19 -10.87 10.83
C LEU A 268 17.91 -10.97 12.19
N PRO A 269 17.24 -11.26 13.33
CA PRO A 269 17.93 -11.63 14.56
C PRO A 269 18.87 -12.83 14.34
N GLY A 270 20.15 -12.65 14.64
CA GLY A 270 21.18 -13.68 14.44
C GLY A 270 21.73 -13.81 13.03
N LEU A 271 21.26 -13.04 12.03
CA LEU A 271 21.80 -13.03 10.66
C LEU A 271 23.33 -12.84 10.65
N GLN A 272 23.85 -11.91 11.46
CA GLN A 272 25.28 -11.64 11.61
C GLN A 272 26.08 -12.84 12.16
N ALA A 273 25.47 -13.70 12.98
CA ALA A 273 26.13 -14.94 13.43
C ALA A 273 26.21 -15.98 12.30
N ARG A 274 25.11 -16.12 11.53
CA ARG A 274 25.05 -17.02 10.35
C ARG A 274 26.05 -16.60 9.27
N ILE A 275 26.24 -15.29 9.04
CA ILE A 275 27.28 -14.74 8.16
C ILE A 275 28.70 -15.07 8.65
N ARG A 276 28.98 -14.94 9.95
CA ARG A 276 30.30 -15.27 10.52
C ARG A 276 30.63 -16.76 10.34
N MET A 277 29.66 -17.64 10.57
CA MET A 277 29.79 -19.09 10.33
C MET A 277 30.04 -19.38 8.84
N PHE A 278 29.29 -18.74 7.94
CA PHE A 278 29.51 -18.85 6.49
C PHE A 278 30.93 -18.41 6.09
N ASN A 279 31.40 -17.25 6.58
CA ASN A 279 32.73 -16.74 6.29
C ASN A 279 33.88 -17.65 6.75
N GLN A 280 33.69 -18.43 7.83
CA GLN A 280 34.65 -19.43 8.28
C GLN A 280 34.75 -20.64 7.35
N LEU A 281 33.67 -20.97 6.61
CA LEU A 281 33.63 -22.10 5.67
C LEU A 281 33.99 -21.69 4.23
N HIS A 282 33.65 -20.45 3.84
CA HIS A 282 33.78 -19.95 2.47
C HIS A 282 34.79 -18.78 2.37
N ASN A 283 35.95 -18.90 3.02
CA ASN A 283 37.12 -18.02 2.90
C ASN A 283 36.80 -16.50 2.96
N ASN A 284 35.95 -16.08 3.89
CA ASN A 284 35.50 -14.70 4.06
C ASN A 284 34.84 -14.06 2.81
N MET A 285 34.10 -14.84 2.01
CA MET A 285 33.34 -14.36 0.84
C MET A 285 32.40 -13.17 1.15
N LEU A 286 31.76 -13.13 2.32
CA LEU A 286 30.91 -12.03 2.79
C LEU A 286 31.67 -11.12 3.77
N SER A 287 32.87 -10.67 3.38
CA SER A 287 33.78 -9.88 4.22
C SER A 287 33.44 -8.39 4.28
N GLY A 288 33.01 -7.77 3.17
CA GLY A 288 32.66 -6.35 3.11
C GLY A 288 31.48 -5.99 4.04
N ALA A 289 31.41 -4.73 4.47
CA ALA A 289 30.26 -4.19 5.20
C ALA A 289 28.96 -4.37 4.42
N GLY A 290 28.94 -4.02 3.12
CA GLY A 290 27.79 -4.20 2.25
C GLY A 290 27.37 -5.66 2.11
N SER A 291 28.33 -6.59 2.04
CA SER A 291 28.06 -8.04 1.93
C SER A 291 27.41 -8.66 3.17
N ARG A 292 27.36 -7.96 4.31
CA ARG A 292 26.80 -8.48 5.58
C ARG A 292 25.30 -8.20 5.76
N ARG A 293 24.59 -7.81 4.70
CA ARG A 293 23.16 -7.47 4.73
C ARG A 293 22.34 -8.40 3.85
N LEU A 294 21.07 -8.60 4.23
CA LEU A 294 20.06 -9.30 3.43
C LEU A 294 19.49 -8.32 2.39
N TYR A 295 19.80 -8.53 1.11
CA TYR A 295 19.23 -7.76 0.03
C TYR A 295 17.93 -8.39 -0.45
N ILE A 296 16.85 -7.62 -0.38
CA ILE A 296 15.50 -8.08 -0.74
C ILE A 296 15.06 -7.33 -1.99
N LEU A 297 14.77 -8.07 -3.05
CA LEU A 297 14.40 -7.56 -4.38
C LEU A 297 12.89 -7.32 -4.49
N PHE A 298 12.52 -6.16 -5.03
CA PHE A 298 11.13 -5.76 -5.28
C PHE A 298 10.94 -5.33 -6.74
N PRO A 299 10.75 -6.29 -7.68
CA PRO A 299 10.23 -6.00 -9.02
C PRO A 299 8.80 -5.42 -8.93
N LEU A 300 8.63 -4.15 -9.30
CA LEU A 300 7.33 -3.47 -9.22
C LEU A 300 6.29 -3.98 -10.24
N ASP A 301 6.74 -4.65 -11.29
CA ASP A 301 5.91 -5.45 -12.20
C ASP A 301 5.38 -6.74 -11.55
N CYS A 302 5.96 -7.18 -10.43
CA CYS A 302 5.68 -8.40 -9.67
C CYS A 302 6.07 -9.74 -10.32
N GLY A 303 6.85 -9.74 -11.41
CA GLY A 303 7.47 -10.95 -11.93
C GLY A 303 8.56 -11.45 -10.97
N VAL A 304 8.28 -12.56 -10.27
CA VAL A 304 9.24 -13.22 -9.38
C VAL A 304 9.64 -14.57 -9.99
N PRO A 305 10.80 -14.67 -10.65
CA PRO A 305 11.34 -15.95 -11.14
C PRO A 305 11.89 -16.80 -9.99
N ASP A 306 11.76 -18.12 -10.09
CA ASP A 306 12.21 -19.06 -9.05
C ASP A 306 13.75 -19.20 -8.99
N ASP A 307 14.48 -18.81 -10.05
CA ASP A 307 15.95 -18.81 -10.11
C ASP A 307 16.50 -17.44 -10.53
N LEU A 308 17.30 -16.84 -9.65
CA LEU A 308 18.03 -15.59 -9.88
C LEU A 308 19.08 -15.69 -11.00
N SER A 309 19.65 -16.87 -11.24
CA SER A 309 20.59 -17.11 -12.34
C SER A 309 19.92 -17.16 -13.72
N VAL A 310 18.58 -17.29 -13.77
CA VAL A 310 17.78 -17.11 -14.99
C VAL A 310 17.40 -15.64 -15.19
N ALA A 311 17.25 -14.87 -14.10
CA ALA A 311 16.95 -13.43 -14.15
C ALA A 311 18.13 -12.58 -14.65
N ASP A 312 19.37 -12.88 -14.20
CA ASP A 312 20.60 -12.31 -14.75
C ASP A 312 21.73 -13.35 -14.62
N PRO A 313 22.35 -13.82 -15.72
CA PRO A 313 23.38 -14.88 -15.70
C PRO A 313 24.70 -14.46 -15.02
N ASN A 314 24.85 -13.17 -14.68
CA ASN A 314 25.94 -12.66 -13.85
C ASN A 314 25.67 -12.87 -12.35
N ILE A 315 24.45 -13.22 -11.94
CA ILE A 315 24.10 -13.64 -10.58
C ILE A 315 24.27 -15.15 -10.48
N ARG A 316 25.22 -15.62 -9.68
CA ARG A 316 25.54 -17.05 -9.56
C ARG A 316 25.37 -17.54 -8.14
N PHE A 317 24.51 -18.53 -7.95
CA PHE A 317 24.37 -19.22 -6.67
C PHE A 317 25.73 -19.78 -6.21
N ARG A 318 26.03 -19.63 -4.92
CA ARG A 318 27.24 -20.17 -4.29
C ARG A 318 26.91 -21.27 -3.29
N ASP A 319 26.23 -20.92 -2.21
CA ASP A 319 25.76 -21.88 -1.20
C ASP A 319 24.65 -21.22 -0.34
N MET A 320 24.08 -21.95 0.61
CA MET A 320 23.13 -21.41 1.59
C MET A 320 23.84 -20.90 2.85
N LEU A 321 23.27 -19.88 3.50
CA LEU A 321 23.60 -19.60 4.90
C LEU A 321 23.17 -20.78 5.80
N PRO A 322 23.86 -21.00 6.94
CA PRO A 322 23.41 -21.93 7.96
C PRO A 322 21.93 -21.73 8.32
N GLN A 323 21.19 -22.84 8.43
CA GLN A 323 19.75 -22.80 8.66
C GLN A 323 19.40 -22.28 10.07
N GLN A 324 18.28 -21.56 10.16
CA GLN A 324 17.69 -21.13 11.41
C GLN A 324 16.40 -21.91 11.66
N ASN A 325 16.43 -22.80 12.65
CA ASN A 325 15.30 -23.69 12.98
C ASN A 325 14.50 -23.14 14.17
N THR A 326 13.18 -23.15 14.08
CA THR A 326 12.30 -22.69 15.16
C THR A 326 10.93 -23.38 15.13
N ASP A 327 10.36 -23.66 16.30
CA ASP A 327 9.01 -24.22 16.43
C ASP A 327 7.96 -23.13 16.25
N ARG A 328 7.09 -23.22 15.23
CA ARG A 328 6.07 -22.20 14.95
C ARG A 328 4.76 -22.80 14.42
N ALA A 329 3.63 -22.31 14.94
CA ALA A 329 2.28 -22.67 14.50
C ALA A 329 2.04 -24.20 14.43
N GLY A 330 2.52 -24.94 15.44
CA GLY A 330 2.43 -26.41 15.49
C GLY A 330 3.50 -27.15 14.68
N VAL A 331 4.19 -26.49 13.74
CA VAL A 331 5.30 -27.09 12.98
C VAL A 331 6.57 -27.09 13.83
N LYS A 332 7.11 -28.28 14.10
CA LYS A 332 8.38 -28.49 14.78
C LYS A 332 9.57 -28.26 13.85
N ASN A 333 10.66 -27.68 14.37
CA ASN A 333 11.92 -27.44 13.65
C ASN A 333 11.72 -26.82 12.25
N ARG A 334 10.86 -25.79 12.14
CA ARG A 334 10.68 -25.08 10.86
C ARG A 334 11.99 -24.38 10.49
N ALA A 335 12.65 -24.91 9.47
CA ALA A 335 13.89 -24.36 8.94
C ALA A 335 13.62 -23.12 8.08
N TYR A 336 14.42 -22.09 8.29
CA TYR A 336 14.55 -20.93 7.41
C TYR A 336 16.00 -20.89 6.90
N SER A 337 16.17 -20.58 5.61
CA SER A 337 17.46 -20.49 4.93
C SER A 337 17.48 -19.25 4.04
N ASN A 338 18.67 -18.74 3.73
CA ASN A 338 18.88 -17.66 2.77
C ASN A 338 20.02 -18.06 1.83
N SER A 339 19.90 -17.76 0.54
CA SER A 339 20.90 -18.11 -0.47
C SER A 339 21.96 -17.02 -0.62
N VAL A 340 23.21 -17.43 -0.77
CA VAL A 340 24.35 -16.55 -1.05
C VAL A 340 24.67 -16.61 -2.54
N TYR A 341 24.82 -15.45 -3.15
CA TYR A 341 25.12 -15.28 -4.57
C TYR A 341 26.40 -14.46 -4.77
N GLU A 342 27.18 -14.85 -5.77
CA GLU A 342 28.27 -14.07 -6.33
C GLU A 342 27.77 -13.29 -7.54
N LEU A 343 28.22 -12.05 -7.67
CA LEU A 343 27.85 -11.11 -8.73
C LEU A 343 29.05 -10.87 -9.64
N LEU A 344 28.88 -11.08 -10.94
CA LEU A 344 29.92 -10.88 -11.94
C LEU A 344 29.84 -9.49 -12.58
N GLU A 345 31.02 -8.93 -12.89
CA GLU A 345 31.19 -7.74 -13.72
C GLU A 345 32.24 -8.06 -14.78
N ASN A 346 31.91 -7.92 -16.07
CA ASN A 346 32.76 -8.33 -17.19
C ASN A 346 33.24 -9.80 -17.09
N GLY A 347 32.41 -10.68 -16.49
CA GLY A 347 32.71 -12.09 -16.27
C GLY A 347 33.65 -12.41 -15.09
N GLN A 348 34.08 -11.40 -14.32
CA GLN A 348 34.91 -11.57 -13.12
C GLN A 348 34.09 -11.33 -11.84
N PRO A 349 34.39 -12.01 -10.71
CA PRO A 349 33.71 -11.76 -9.44
C PRO A 349 33.91 -10.33 -8.94
N ALA A 350 32.81 -9.59 -8.78
CA ALA A 350 32.80 -8.18 -8.37
C ALA A 350 32.19 -7.94 -6.98
N GLY A 351 31.50 -8.93 -6.43
CA GLY A 351 30.96 -8.92 -5.08
C GLY A 351 30.22 -10.21 -4.74
N ALA A 352 29.89 -10.39 -3.47
CA ALA A 352 29.00 -11.45 -3.00
C ALA A 352 28.01 -10.89 -1.97
N CYS A 353 26.80 -11.45 -1.95
CA CYS A 353 25.71 -10.98 -1.08
C CYS A 353 24.70 -12.09 -0.78
N ILE A 354 23.85 -11.84 0.22
CA ILE A 354 22.66 -12.66 0.49
C ILE A 354 21.49 -11.99 -0.24
N LEU A 355 20.84 -12.70 -1.15
CA LEU A 355 19.87 -12.11 -2.08
C LEU A 355 18.60 -12.97 -2.16
N GLU A 356 17.44 -12.33 -2.09
CA GLU A 356 16.13 -13.00 -2.17
C GLU A 356 15.05 -12.06 -2.76
N TYR A 357 13.97 -12.63 -3.29
CA TYR A 357 12.79 -11.87 -3.72
C TYR A 357 11.79 -11.68 -2.59
N ALA A 358 11.13 -10.51 -2.54
CA ALA A 358 10.01 -10.26 -1.65
C ALA A 358 8.81 -11.15 -2.02
N THR A 359 8.68 -12.30 -1.35
CA THR A 359 7.67 -13.35 -1.64
C THR A 359 6.23 -12.84 -1.83
N PRO A 360 5.73 -11.82 -1.11
CA PRO A 360 4.38 -11.30 -1.31
C PRO A 360 4.09 -10.74 -2.71
N LEU A 361 5.11 -10.33 -3.47
CA LEU A 361 4.92 -9.85 -4.85
C LEU A 361 4.39 -10.96 -5.76
N GLN A 362 4.84 -12.20 -5.58
CA GLN A 362 4.30 -13.36 -6.30
C GLN A 362 2.83 -13.64 -5.92
N THR A 363 2.39 -13.25 -4.72
CA THR A 363 0.97 -13.29 -4.33
C THR A 363 0.17 -12.22 -5.09
N LEU A 364 0.68 -10.98 -5.18
CA LEU A 364 0.05 -9.93 -5.98
C LEU A 364 0.00 -10.27 -7.48
N PHE A 365 1.02 -10.96 -8.00
CA PHE A 365 1.02 -11.49 -9.37
C PHE A 365 -0.06 -12.56 -9.55
N ALA A 366 -0.08 -13.60 -8.71
CA ALA A 366 -1.10 -14.65 -8.78
C ALA A 366 -2.53 -14.08 -8.68
N MET A 367 -2.74 -13.07 -7.83
CA MET A 367 -4.02 -12.37 -7.69
C MET A 367 -4.47 -11.66 -8.97
N SER A 368 -3.56 -11.11 -9.80
CA SER A 368 -3.96 -10.49 -11.07
C SER A 368 -4.22 -11.49 -12.19
N GLN A 369 -3.74 -12.74 -12.05
CA GLN A 369 -4.00 -13.79 -13.05
C GLN A 369 -5.34 -14.50 -12.85
N ASP A 370 -5.91 -14.57 -11.63
CA ASP A 370 -7.30 -15.04 -11.45
C ASP A 370 -8.30 -13.89 -11.66
N GLY A 371 -8.94 -13.87 -12.84
CA GLY A 371 -9.98 -12.90 -13.18
C GLY A 371 -11.19 -12.85 -12.23
N LYS A 372 -11.36 -13.83 -11.32
CA LYS A 372 -12.36 -13.77 -10.24
C LYS A 372 -12.01 -12.79 -9.13
N ALA A 373 -10.71 -12.49 -8.93
CA ALA A 373 -10.26 -11.52 -7.93
C ALA A 373 -10.59 -10.07 -8.32
N GLY A 374 -10.82 -9.81 -9.62
CA GLY A 374 -11.11 -8.47 -10.14
C GLY A 374 -9.93 -7.50 -10.03
N PHE A 375 -8.71 -8.01 -9.96
CA PHE A 375 -7.48 -7.28 -9.65
C PHE A 375 -6.67 -7.02 -10.93
N SER A 376 -6.58 -5.77 -11.38
CA SER A 376 -5.94 -5.41 -12.66
C SER A 376 -4.40 -5.32 -12.59
N ARG A 377 -3.74 -5.14 -13.74
CA ARG A 377 -2.28 -4.86 -13.80
C ARG A 377 -1.96 -3.52 -13.12
N GLU A 378 -2.90 -2.58 -13.20
CA GLU A 378 -2.86 -1.27 -12.59
C GLU A 378 -3.01 -1.37 -11.06
N ASP A 379 -4.01 -2.10 -10.57
CA ASP A 379 -4.20 -2.36 -9.13
C ASP A 379 -2.99 -3.11 -8.54
N ARG A 380 -2.43 -4.07 -9.30
CA ARG A 380 -1.19 -4.79 -8.93
C ARG A 380 -0.03 -3.84 -8.71
N LEU A 381 0.22 -2.93 -9.66
CA LEU A 381 1.30 -1.95 -9.57
C LEU A 381 1.08 -0.95 -8.41
N GLU A 382 -0.16 -0.53 -8.16
CA GLU A 382 -0.48 0.35 -7.03
C GLU A 382 -0.27 -0.36 -5.68
N GLN A 383 -0.77 -1.59 -5.51
CA GLN A 383 -0.56 -2.38 -4.30
C GLN A 383 0.90 -2.79 -4.11
N ALA A 384 1.67 -3.05 -5.18
CA ALA A 384 3.09 -3.33 -5.09
C ALA A 384 3.88 -2.12 -4.56
N LYS A 385 3.63 -0.93 -5.12
CA LYS A 385 4.23 0.34 -4.62
C LYS A 385 3.83 0.61 -3.17
N LEU A 386 2.56 0.37 -2.81
CA LEU A 386 2.07 0.52 -1.44
C LEU A 386 2.72 -0.48 -0.47
N PHE A 387 2.90 -1.74 -0.89
CA PHE A 387 3.57 -2.78 -0.12
C PHE A 387 5.04 -2.43 0.15
N CYS A 388 5.78 -1.94 -0.85
CA CYS A 388 7.14 -1.44 -0.66
C CYS A 388 7.18 -0.31 0.38
N ARG A 389 6.31 0.71 0.23
CA ARG A 389 6.27 1.87 1.12
C ARG A 389 5.90 1.49 2.56
N THR A 390 4.88 0.67 2.75
CA THR A 390 4.47 0.21 4.08
C THR A 390 5.49 -0.71 4.74
N LEU A 391 6.25 -1.49 3.97
CA LEU A 391 7.35 -2.28 4.53
C LEU A 391 8.55 -1.39 4.91
N GLU A 392 8.85 -0.36 4.13
CA GLU A 392 9.86 0.67 4.46
C GLU A 392 9.48 1.44 5.74
N GLU A 393 8.20 1.85 5.87
CA GLU A 393 7.62 2.43 7.10
C GLU A 393 7.85 1.51 8.31
N ILE A 394 7.45 0.23 8.22
CA ILE A 394 7.61 -0.77 9.30
C ILE A 394 9.08 -1.01 9.68
N LEU A 395 10.01 -0.95 8.72
CA LEU A 395 11.43 -1.17 8.97
C LEU A 395 12.17 0.08 9.47
N ALA A 396 11.64 1.28 9.20
CA ALA A 396 12.19 2.54 9.71
C ALA A 396 12.04 2.65 11.25
N ASP A 397 10.91 2.18 11.79
CA ASP A 397 10.60 2.17 13.23
C ASP A 397 11.40 1.12 14.02
N VAL A 398 12.19 0.25 13.36
CA VAL A 398 12.88 -0.89 13.98
C VAL A 398 14.39 -0.84 13.68
N PRO A 399 15.20 -0.19 14.55
CA PRO A 399 16.63 0.05 14.30
C PRO A 399 17.46 -1.19 14.05
N GLU A 400 17.16 -2.32 14.71
CA GLU A 400 17.90 -3.58 14.57
C GLU A 400 17.75 -4.19 13.18
N SER A 401 16.58 -4.09 12.53
CA SER A 401 16.39 -4.59 11.17
C SER A 401 17.00 -3.67 10.12
N ARG A 402 17.01 -2.36 10.35
CA ARG A 402 17.53 -1.35 9.39
C ARG A 402 19.00 -1.55 9.04
N ASN A 403 19.81 -2.07 9.97
CA ASN A 403 21.22 -2.37 9.74
C ASN A 403 21.47 -3.79 9.16
N HIS A 404 20.42 -4.58 8.93
CA HIS A 404 20.54 -6.01 8.59
C HIS A 404 19.80 -6.42 7.31
N CYS A 405 18.84 -5.64 6.82
CA CYS A 405 18.26 -5.79 5.48
C CYS A 405 18.26 -4.49 4.68
N ARG A 406 18.37 -4.60 3.35
CA ARG A 406 18.26 -3.48 2.40
C ARG A 406 17.24 -3.85 1.32
N LEU A 407 16.28 -2.96 1.07
CA LEU A 407 15.28 -3.12 0.02
C LEU A 407 15.85 -2.58 -1.31
N ILE A 408 15.76 -3.36 -2.38
CA ILE A 408 16.11 -2.93 -3.74
C ILE A 408 14.82 -2.94 -4.56
N VAL A 409 14.21 -1.77 -4.71
CA VAL A 409 13.00 -1.57 -5.52
C VAL A 409 13.40 -1.17 -6.93
N TYR A 410 12.94 -1.93 -7.92
CA TYR A 410 13.22 -1.65 -9.33
C TYR A 410 11.97 -1.88 -10.18
N GLN A 411 11.97 -1.30 -11.38
CA GLN A 411 10.99 -1.57 -12.41
C GLN A 411 11.74 -1.74 -13.73
N GLU A 412 11.60 -2.91 -14.35
CA GLU A 412 12.19 -3.16 -15.66
C GLU A 412 11.46 -2.33 -16.73
N SER A 413 12.24 -1.79 -17.68
CA SER A 413 11.73 -0.93 -18.75
C SER A 413 11.33 -1.79 -19.95
N GLU A 414 10.07 -1.74 -20.36
CA GLU A 414 9.65 -2.34 -21.65
C GLU A 414 10.33 -1.61 -22.85
N GLU A 415 10.84 -0.39 -22.66
CA GLU A 415 11.75 0.28 -23.59
C GLU A 415 13.22 -0.09 -23.32
N GLY A 416 13.68 -1.17 -23.97
CA GLY A 416 14.96 -1.32 -24.69
C GLY A 416 16.32 -1.12 -24.01
N ASN A 417 16.40 -0.51 -22.82
CA ASN A 417 17.66 -0.33 -22.11
C ASN A 417 18.14 -1.66 -21.52
N SER A 418 19.46 -1.89 -21.54
CA SER A 418 20.09 -3.05 -20.92
C SER A 418 20.10 -2.93 -19.38
N PHE A 419 18.92 -3.11 -18.77
CA PHE A 419 18.82 -3.31 -17.33
C PHE A 419 19.61 -4.58 -16.96
N SER A 420 20.35 -4.52 -15.85
CA SER A 420 21.08 -5.65 -15.31
C SER A 420 20.90 -5.65 -13.80
N LEU A 421 20.27 -6.73 -13.31
CA LEU A 421 19.95 -6.90 -11.90
C LEU A 421 21.23 -7.03 -11.06
N SER A 422 22.26 -7.72 -11.57
CA SER A 422 23.57 -7.82 -10.91
C SER A 422 24.24 -6.45 -10.74
N GLN A 423 24.15 -5.57 -11.75
CA GLN A 423 24.70 -4.21 -11.68
C GLN A 423 23.98 -3.31 -10.68
N GLU A 424 22.65 -3.36 -10.61
CA GLU A 424 21.92 -2.60 -9.59
C GLU A 424 22.20 -3.16 -8.18
N VAL A 425 22.25 -4.48 -7.98
CA VAL A 425 22.63 -5.05 -6.68
C VAL A 425 24.07 -4.67 -6.29
N LEU A 426 25.04 -4.73 -7.23
CA LEU A 426 26.41 -4.26 -7.01
C LEU A 426 26.44 -2.77 -6.61
N ARG A 427 25.59 -1.92 -7.19
CA ARG A 427 25.48 -0.51 -6.83
C ARG A 427 25.03 -0.32 -5.37
N HIS A 428 24.02 -1.05 -4.90
CA HIS A 428 23.60 -0.98 -3.48
C HIS A 428 24.69 -1.50 -2.54
N ILE A 429 25.39 -2.58 -2.88
CA ILE A 429 26.53 -3.07 -2.08
C ILE A 429 27.64 -2.02 -1.99
N ARG A 430 28.02 -1.42 -3.13
CA ARG A 430 29.04 -0.36 -3.22
C ARG A 430 28.65 0.90 -2.44
N GLN A 431 27.36 1.21 -2.34
CA GLN A 431 26.84 2.32 -1.52
C GLN A 431 26.95 2.02 -0.02
N GLU A 432 26.48 0.86 0.44
CA GLU A 432 26.50 0.47 1.87
C GLU A 432 27.94 0.38 2.42
N GLU A 433 28.88 -0.15 1.63
CA GLU A 433 30.31 -0.19 2.00
C GLU A 433 30.85 1.23 2.25
N LYS A 434 30.48 2.19 1.41
CA LYS A 434 30.90 3.60 1.54
C LYS A 434 30.27 4.29 2.75
N GLU A 435 29.00 4.00 3.04
CA GLU A 435 28.29 4.59 4.18
C GLU A 435 28.85 4.10 5.52
N GLU A 436 29.12 2.79 5.68
CA GLU A 436 29.76 2.26 6.91
C GLU A 436 31.24 2.70 7.06
N VAL A 437 32.02 2.77 5.98
CA VAL A 437 33.39 3.30 6.03
C VAL A 437 33.41 4.78 6.44
N THR A 438 32.46 5.58 5.97
CA THR A 438 32.37 7.01 6.34
C THR A 438 32.02 7.19 7.83
N MET A 439 31.18 6.32 8.40
CA MET A 439 30.90 6.30 9.85
C MET A 439 32.06 5.77 10.71
N SER A 440 33.00 5.03 10.11
CA SER A 440 34.10 4.36 10.81
C SER A 440 35.45 5.09 10.71
N GLY A 441 35.49 6.28 10.09
CA GLY A 441 36.71 7.07 9.92
C GLY A 441 37.26 7.65 11.24
N PRO A 442 38.57 7.90 11.35
CA PRO A 442 39.15 8.57 12.52
C PRO A 442 38.61 10.00 12.65
N PRO A 443 38.40 10.53 13.88
CA PRO A 443 37.86 11.86 14.09
C PRO A 443 38.86 12.95 13.66
N THR A 444 38.78 13.38 12.40
CA THR A 444 39.60 14.46 11.86
C THR A 444 39.19 15.80 12.46
N SER A 445 39.90 16.19 13.53
CA SER A 445 39.85 17.54 14.09
C SER A 445 40.18 18.59 13.02
N VAL A 446 39.19 19.38 12.60
CA VAL A 446 39.04 20.78 13.05
C VAL A 446 37.56 21.15 13.06
N ALA A 447 36.98 21.39 14.24
CA ALA A 447 35.71 22.08 14.38
C ALA A 447 35.97 23.54 14.82
N PRO A 448 35.46 24.57 14.11
CA PRO A 448 35.42 25.93 14.63
C PRO A 448 34.61 25.97 15.93
N ARG A 449 35.05 26.72 16.93
CA ARG A 449 34.35 26.85 18.23
C ARG A 449 32.90 27.32 18.01
N PRO A 450 31.88 26.58 18.47
CA PRO A 450 30.55 27.14 18.66
C PRO A 450 30.63 28.25 19.71
N SER A 451 30.03 29.40 19.42
CA SER A 451 29.91 30.50 20.37
C SER A 451 28.97 30.13 21.52
N LEU A 452 29.32 30.55 22.74
CA LEU A 452 28.41 30.53 23.87
C LEU A 452 27.23 31.48 23.59
N LEU A 453 26.07 30.95 23.18
CA LEU A 453 24.71 31.45 23.46
C LEU A 453 23.63 30.68 22.68
N SER A 454 23.12 29.60 23.27
CA SER A 454 21.69 29.25 23.22
C SER A 454 21.39 28.27 24.36
N GLN A 455 20.33 28.51 25.11
CA GLN A 455 19.98 27.74 26.31
C GLN A 455 18.64 27.04 26.06
N GLU A 456 18.69 25.82 25.51
CA GLU A 456 17.47 25.06 25.22
C GLU A 456 16.70 24.70 26.51
N PRO A 457 15.37 24.90 26.55
CA PRO A 457 14.56 24.60 27.73
C PRO A 457 14.36 23.09 27.87
N ARG A 458 14.79 22.52 29.00
CA ARG A 458 14.48 21.13 29.38
C ARG A 458 12.98 20.94 29.61
N LEU A 459 12.26 20.40 28.63
CA LEU A 459 10.90 19.92 28.81
C LEU A 459 10.90 18.58 29.57
N LEU A 460 10.71 18.66 30.89
CA LEU A 460 10.46 17.50 31.74
C LEU A 460 9.00 17.06 31.60
N ILE A 461 8.74 16.07 30.74
CA ILE A 461 7.47 15.32 30.74
C ILE A 461 7.79 13.84 31.01
N SER A 462 7.69 13.47 32.29
CA SER A 462 7.65 12.07 32.74
C SER A 462 6.18 11.67 32.83
N GLY A 463 5.74 10.69 32.03
CA GLY A 463 4.30 10.39 31.88
C GLY A 463 4.02 9.13 31.05
N MET A 464 4.43 7.98 31.57
CA MET A 464 4.04 6.61 31.20
C MET A 464 3.18 6.37 29.93
N GLU A 465 3.75 5.63 28.98
CA GLU A 465 3.13 4.36 28.57
C GLU A 465 4.24 3.38 28.13
N GLN A 466 4.42 2.28 28.87
CA GLN A 466 5.28 1.16 28.45
C GLN A 466 4.40 0.08 27.81
N PRO A 467 4.79 -0.48 26.65
CA PRO A 467 4.06 -1.60 26.06
C PRO A 467 4.09 -2.80 27.02
N LEU A 468 2.92 -3.36 27.33
CA LEU A 468 2.83 -4.48 28.27
C LEU A 468 3.61 -5.70 27.71
N PRO A 469 4.41 -6.40 28.55
CA PRO A 469 5.04 -7.64 28.15
C PRO A 469 3.97 -8.70 27.83
N LEU A 470 4.24 -9.56 26.84
CA LEU A 470 3.35 -10.70 26.58
C LEU A 470 3.31 -11.61 27.81
N ARG A 471 2.09 -11.90 28.29
CA ARG A 471 1.84 -12.90 29.32
C ARG A 471 2.25 -14.29 28.85
N THR A 472 3.38 -14.78 29.35
CA THR A 472 3.71 -16.21 29.38
C THR A 472 3.16 -16.84 30.66
N ASP A 473 1.83 -16.80 30.82
CA ASP A 473 1.14 -17.52 31.88
C ASP A 473 1.12 -19.02 31.54
N LEU A 474 1.98 -19.79 32.22
CA LEU A 474 2.09 -21.25 32.14
C LEU A 474 0.90 -21.93 32.83
N ILE A 475 0.10 -22.70 32.06
CA ILE A 475 -0.49 -23.98 32.45
C ILE A 475 -0.44 -24.90 31.22
#